data_AF-A0AAE8N148-F1
#
_entry.id   AF-A0AAE8N148-F1
#
_cell.length_a   1.000
_cell.length_b   1.000
_cell.length_c   1.000
_cell.angle_alpha   90.00
_cell.angle_beta   90.00
_cell.angle_gamma   90.00
#
_symmetry.space_group_name_H-M   'P 1'
#
loop_
_entity.id
_entity.type
_entity.pdbx_description
1 polymer ?
#
loop_
_entity_poly.entity_id
_entity_poly.type
_entity_poly.pdbx_seq_one_letter_code
_entity_poly.pdbx_strand_id
1 'polypeptide(L)'
;MFCAASDQGQSSDRTYPPASNGNSFRIGAARSTGGALETVGDLHKLDFLFSGHEVVLDDGGPGEELARFREFEAHTGSSVATALAAGLAALIIECVRLGVLYTNDPDDKTPKDPSVAIRMEDLDNVREKEQMRFALKSSGTDDNTHNRYIEVWQTFSHVASVLKDNLGESSSELETIAGLARVFLRKGVVA
;
A
#
# COMPACT_ATOMS: atom_id res chain seq x y z
N MET A 1 -4.60 -11.94 2.46
CA MET A 1 -3.78 -12.10 3.70
C MET A 1 -2.34 -11.75 3.37
N PHE A 2 -1.68 -10.94 4.20
CA PHE A 2 -0.27 -10.56 4.04
C PHE A 2 0.60 -11.32 5.04
N CYS A 3 1.72 -11.85 4.59
CA CYS A 3 2.57 -12.74 5.37
C CYS A 3 4.04 -12.37 5.18
N ALA A 4 4.79 -12.34 6.27
CA ALA A 4 6.23 -12.11 6.21
C ALA A 4 6.96 -13.27 5.53
N ALA A 5 7.99 -12.93 4.75
CA ALA A 5 9.01 -13.87 4.35
C ALA A 5 9.84 -14.33 5.57
N SER A 6 10.60 -15.41 5.38
CA SER A 6 11.59 -15.81 6.38
C SER A 6 12.77 -14.85 6.32
N ASP A 7 13.17 -14.29 7.45
CA ASP A 7 14.39 -13.48 7.58
C ASP A 7 15.60 -14.34 8.01
N GLN A 8 15.59 -15.64 7.69
CA GLN A 8 16.64 -16.61 8.06
C GLN A 8 17.43 -17.11 6.84
N GLY A 9 17.35 -16.37 5.73
CA GLY A 9 18.01 -16.69 4.46
C GLY A 9 17.25 -17.70 3.59
N GLN A 10 17.83 -18.04 2.44
CA GLN A 10 17.17 -18.83 1.40
C GLN A 10 16.88 -20.30 1.80
N SER A 11 17.63 -20.85 2.75
CA SER A 11 17.53 -22.27 3.14
C SER A 11 16.31 -22.62 3.99
N SER A 12 15.60 -21.64 4.55
CA SER A 12 14.48 -21.83 5.50
C SER A 12 13.11 -21.47 4.91
N ASP A 13 12.99 -21.47 3.59
CA ASP A 13 11.91 -20.79 2.87
C ASP A 13 10.51 -21.48 2.92
N ARG A 14 10.37 -22.60 3.63
CA ARG A 14 9.08 -23.27 3.88
C ARG A 14 8.50 -22.89 5.25
N THR A 15 8.25 -21.60 5.46
CA THR A 15 7.60 -21.11 6.68
C THR A 15 6.08 -21.02 6.54
N TYR A 16 5.38 -21.26 7.63
CA TYR A 16 3.98 -20.89 7.78
C TYR A 16 3.87 -19.39 8.06
N PRO A 17 2.75 -18.74 7.66
CA PRO A 17 1.63 -19.27 6.86
C PRO A 17 1.81 -19.36 5.33
N PRO A 18 2.81 -18.77 4.64
CA PRO A 18 2.92 -18.86 3.16
C PRO A 18 2.92 -20.29 2.61
N ALA A 19 3.58 -21.23 3.31
CA ALA A 19 3.66 -22.62 2.87
C ALA A 19 2.30 -23.35 2.87
N SER A 20 1.32 -22.90 3.65
CA SER A 20 -0.01 -23.53 3.76
C SER A 20 -1.12 -22.76 3.05
N ASN A 21 -0.85 -21.53 2.60
CA ASN A 21 -1.86 -20.67 1.97
C ASN A 21 -1.34 -20.03 0.69
N GLY A 22 -1.62 -20.65 -0.45
CA GLY A 22 -1.31 -20.11 -1.77
C GLY A 22 -2.04 -18.81 -2.12
N ASN A 23 -3.08 -18.46 -1.37
CA ASN A 23 -3.84 -17.21 -1.52
C ASN A 23 -3.35 -16.08 -0.57
N SER A 24 -2.13 -16.19 -0.05
CA SER A 24 -1.48 -15.12 0.72
C SER A 24 -0.47 -14.33 -0.12
N PHE A 25 -0.21 -13.08 0.26
CA PHE A 25 0.92 -12.30 -0.24
C PHE A 25 2.13 -12.54 0.63
N ARG A 26 3.26 -12.88 0.01
CA ARG A 26 4.52 -13.05 0.71
C ARG A 26 5.39 -11.81 0.55
N ILE A 27 5.63 -11.12 1.66
CA ILE A 27 6.29 -9.82 1.69
C ILE A 27 7.69 -9.96 2.25
N GLY A 28 8.70 -9.50 1.51
CA GLY A 28 10.08 -9.40 1.97
C GLY A 28 10.47 -7.97 2.35
N ALA A 29 11.47 -7.85 3.22
CA ALA A 29 12.08 -6.58 3.55
C ALA A 29 13.13 -6.12 2.53
N ALA A 30 13.11 -4.83 2.24
CA ALA A 30 14.11 -4.14 1.45
C ALA A 30 14.62 -2.90 2.18
N ARG A 31 15.79 -2.43 1.75
CA ARG A 31 16.33 -1.12 2.10
C ARG A 31 15.52 -0.01 1.42
N SER A 32 15.67 1.22 1.89
CA SER A 32 15.09 2.40 1.23
C SER A 32 15.55 2.57 -0.22
N THR A 33 16.69 2.00 -0.58
CA THR A 33 17.23 1.95 -1.95
C THR A 33 16.60 0.86 -2.83
N GLY A 34 15.56 0.16 -2.36
CA GLY A 34 14.87 -0.92 -3.09
C GLY A 34 15.56 -2.29 -3.03
N GLY A 35 16.83 -2.35 -2.64
CA GLY A 35 17.57 -3.60 -2.51
C GLY A 35 17.02 -4.49 -1.39
N ALA A 36 16.64 -5.73 -1.72
CA ALA A 36 16.19 -6.72 -0.73
C ALA A 36 17.27 -6.98 0.32
N LEU A 37 16.86 -7.25 1.56
CA LEU A 37 17.81 -7.65 2.61
C LEU A 37 18.30 -9.09 2.37
N GLU A 38 19.59 -9.33 2.62
CA GLU A 38 20.24 -10.64 2.45
C GLU A 38 19.64 -11.72 3.35
N THR A 39 19.02 -11.31 4.46
CA THR A 39 18.32 -12.21 5.39
C THR A 39 17.00 -12.71 4.85
N VAL A 40 16.40 -12.04 3.86
CA VAL A 40 15.12 -12.45 3.29
C VAL A 40 15.30 -13.75 2.52
N GLY A 41 14.29 -14.61 2.59
CA GLY A 41 14.22 -15.88 1.86
C GLY A 41 14.30 -15.74 0.33
N ASP A 42 13.92 -16.79 -0.37
CA ASP A 42 14.02 -16.86 -1.83
C ASP A 42 13.21 -15.76 -2.52
N LEU A 43 13.92 -14.78 -3.11
CA LEU A 43 13.31 -13.63 -3.79
C LEU A 43 12.31 -14.05 -4.86
N HIS A 44 12.51 -15.20 -5.52
CA HIS A 44 11.59 -15.66 -6.56
C HIS A 44 10.21 -16.02 -6.01
N LYS A 45 10.10 -16.38 -4.72
CA LYS A 45 8.85 -16.77 -4.07
C LYS A 45 8.14 -15.63 -3.36
N LEU A 46 8.68 -14.42 -3.38
CA LEU A 46 8.05 -13.23 -2.80
C LEU A 46 7.06 -12.63 -3.78
N ASP A 47 5.93 -12.13 -3.29
CA ASP A 47 5.03 -11.34 -4.12
C ASP A 47 5.53 -9.90 -4.27
N PHE A 48 5.99 -9.30 -3.16
CA PHE A 48 6.43 -7.90 -3.11
C PHE A 48 7.56 -7.68 -2.09
N LEU A 49 8.26 -6.57 -2.26
CA LEU A 49 9.23 -6.02 -1.34
C LEU A 49 8.74 -4.66 -0.84
N PHE A 50 8.89 -4.43 0.46
CA PHE A 50 8.59 -3.14 1.10
C PHE A 50 9.78 -2.72 1.96
N SER A 51 9.85 -1.43 2.28
CA SER A 51 10.84 -0.94 3.25
C SER A 51 10.71 -1.72 4.55
N GLY A 52 11.81 -2.30 5.00
CA GLY A 52 11.84 -3.10 6.21
C GLY A 52 13.23 -3.10 6.85
N HIS A 53 14.05 -2.11 6.51
CA HIS A 53 15.37 -1.91 7.08
C HIS A 53 15.41 -0.59 7.82
N GLU A 54 15.79 -0.63 9.09
CA GLU A 54 15.92 0.54 9.97
C GLU A 54 14.68 1.45 9.92
N VAL A 55 13.49 0.85 9.96
CA VAL A 55 12.23 1.59 9.98
C VAL A 55 12.00 2.07 11.40
N VAL A 56 11.98 3.39 11.55
CA VAL A 56 11.69 4.05 12.82
C VAL A 56 10.19 3.97 13.09
N LEU A 57 9.81 3.39 14.22
CA LEU A 57 8.45 3.49 14.75
C LEU A 57 8.42 4.64 15.78
N ASP A 58 7.43 5.53 15.65
CA ASP A 58 7.21 6.57 16.65
C ASP A 58 6.32 6.00 17.76
N ASP A 59 6.93 5.74 18.92
CA ASP A 59 6.24 5.23 20.10
C ASP A 59 5.52 6.36 20.89
N GLY A 60 5.63 7.61 20.44
CA GLY A 60 5.15 8.80 21.14
C GLY A 60 3.79 9.29 20.65
N GLY A 61 2.72 9.03 21.40
CA GLY A 61 1.47 9.77 21.24
C GLY A 61 1.65 11.28 21.50
N PRO A 62 0.75 12.15 20.99
CA PRO A 62 0.83 13.58 21.20
C PRO A 62 0.52 13.90 22.68
N GLY A 63 1.56 14.00 23.52
CA GLY A 63 1.39 14.40 24.92
C GLY A 63 2.53 14.08 25.87
N GLU A 64 3.49 13.22 25.51
CA GLU A 64 4.58 12.88 26.43
C GLU A 64 5.90 13.56 26.03
N GLU A 65 6.17 14.72 26.64
CA GLU A 65 7.52 15.33 26.65
C GLU A 65 8.61 14.38 27.21
N LEU A 66 8.22 13.26 27.84
CA LEU A 66 9.11 12.18 28.29
C LEU A 66 9.58 11.23 27.16
N ALA A 67 8.93 11.23 25.99
CA ALA A 67 9.28 10.34 24.87
C ALA A 67 10.57 10.78 24.15
N ARG A 68 11.08 12.00 24.38
CA ARG A 68 12.29 12.54 23.74
C ARG A 68 13.60 11.79 24.07
N PHE A 69 13.56 10.85 25.01
CA PHE A 69 14.71 10.05 25.44
C PHE A 69 14.55 8.54 25.21
N ARG A 70 13.43 8.07 24.63
CA ARG A 70 13.40 6.70 24.12
C ARG A 70 14.09 6.73 22.77
N GLU A 71 15.23 6.05 22.68
CA GLU A 71 15.92 5.81 21.42
C GLU A 71 14.89 5.35 20.39
N PHE A 72 14.82 6.04 19.25
CA PHE A 72 14.02 5.61 18.11
C PHE A 72 14.49 4.20 17.72
N GLU A 73 13.81 3.17 18.21
CA GLU A 73 14.23 1.80 17.97
C GLU A 73 13.93 1.48 16.51
N ALA A 74 14.99 1.40 15.71
CA ALA A 74 14.87 1.12 14.30
C ALA A 74 14.62 -0.38 14.13
N HIS A 75 13.45 -0.73 13.60
CA HIS A 75 13.08 -2.12 13.40
C HIS A 75 13.45 -2.59 11.99
N THR A 76 14.04 -3.79 11.90
CA THR A 76 14.43 -4.43 10.64
C THR A 76 13.80 -5.81 10.53
N GLY A 77 13.23 -6.14 9.37
CA GLY A 77 12.74 -7.46 9.04
C GLY A 77 11.49 -7.45 8.17
N SER A 78 11.17 -8.62 7.58
CA SER A 78 10.00 -8.84 6.74
C SER A 78 8.69 -8.63 7.49
N SER A 79 8.67 -8.74 8.83
CA SER A 79 7.52 -8.38 9.66
C SER A 79 7.15 -6.90 9.54
N VAL A 80 8.14 -6.01 9.54
CA VAL A 80 7.94 -4.56 9.38
C VAL A 80 7.42 -4.25 7.98
N ALA A 81 8.08 -4.82 6.97
CA ALA A 81 7.66 -4.71 5.57
C ALA A 81 6.21 -5.20 5.37
N THR A 82 5.82 -6.29 6.04
CA THR A 82 4.45 -6.82 6.00
C THR A 82 3.44 -5.88 6.63
N ALA A 83 3.78 -5.24 7.75
CA ALA A 83 2.91 -4.26 8.39
C ALA A 83 2.66 -3.04 7.47
N LEU A 84 3.72 -2.54 6.82
CA LEU A 84 3.59 -1.45 5.85
C LEU A 84 2.75 -1.86 4.63
N ALA A 85 2.97 -3.07 4.10
CA ALA A 85 2.17 -3.59 3.00
C ALA A 85 0.68 -3.70 3.37
N ALA A 86 0.37 -4.17 4.57
CA ALA A 86 -1.00 -4.25 5.08
C ALA A 86 -1.62 -2.85 5.28
N GLY A 87 -0.85 -1.90 5.80
CA GLY A 87 -1.27 -0.50 5.95
C GLY A 87 -1.59 0.16 4.60
N LEU A 88 -0.74 -0.04 3.59
CA LEU A 88 -0.99 0.44 2.24
C LEU A 88 -2.25 -0.20 1.63
N ALA A 89 -2.44 -1.51 1.81
CA ALA A 89 -3.64 -2.20 1.34
C ALA A 89 -4.91 -1.65 1.98
N ALA A 90 -4.87 -1.34 3.29
CA ALA A 90 -5.98 -0.69 3.99
C ALA A 90 -6.25 0.72 3.44
N LEU A 91 -5.21 1.51 3.18
CA LEU A 91 -5.33 2.83 2.56
C LEU A 91 -5.98 2.76 1.18
N ILE A 92 -5.56 1.81 0.33
CA ILE A 92 -6.16 1.58 -1.00
C ILE A 92 -7.66 1.27 -0.87
N ILE A 93 -8.04 0.37 0.04
CA ILE A 93 -9.45 0.03 0.28
C ILE A 93 -10.25 1.27 0.71
N GLU A 94 -9.68 2.11 1.57
CA GLU A 94 -10.35 3.34 2.02
C GLU A 94 -10.47 4.37 0.90
N CYS A 95 -9.45 4.54 0.05
CA CYS A 95 -9.56 5.38 -1.14
C CYS A 95 -10.71 4.92 -2.04
N VAL A 96 -10.86 3.61 -2.27
CA VAL A 96 -11.98 3.06 -3.06
C VAL A 96 -13.32 3.35 -2.39
N ARG A 97 -13.43 3.14 -1.07
CA ARG A 97 -14.64 3.43 -0.30
C ARG A 97 -15.04 4.91 -0.41
N LEU A 98 -14.10 5.83 -0.23
CA LEU A 98 -14.33 7.26 -0.38
C LEU A 98 -14.67 7.63 -1.83
N GLY A 99 -14.07 6.95 -2.81
CA GLY A 99 -14.42 7.10 -4.22
C GLY A 99 -15.86 6.67 -4.55
N VAL A 100 -16.40 5.65 -3.88
CA VAL A 100 -17.82 5.28 -3.97
C VAL A 100 -18.71 6.38 -3.42
N LEU A 101 -18.34 6.97 -2.27
CA LEU A 101 -19.09 8.08 -1.68
C LEU A 101 -19.08 9.31 -2.61
N TYR A 102 -17.91 9.66 -3.13
CA TYR A 102 -17.79 10.72 -4.13
C TYR A 102 -18.68 10.43 -5.33
N THR A 103 -18.63 9.22 -5.91
CA THR A 103 -19.41 8.87 -7.11
C THR A 103 -20.92 8.97 -6.89
N ASN A 104 -21.40 8.66 -5.67
CA ASN A 104 -22.82 8.65 -5.32
C ASN A 104 -23.28 9.91 -4.57
N ASP A 105 -22.48 10.98 -4.55
CA ASP A 105 -22.84 12.23 -3.89
C ASP A 105 -24.14 12.79 -4.49
N PRO A 106 -25.25 12.87 -3.71
CA PRO A 106 -26.54 13.33 -4.21
C PRO A 106 -26.58 14.84 -4.50
N ASP A 107 -25.67 15.61 -3.91
CA ASP A 107 -25.57 17.05 -4.13
C ASP A 107 -24.80 17.38 -5.42
N ASP A 108 -24.00 16.44 -5.91
CA ASP A 108 -23.29 16.53 -7.18
C ASP A 108 -24.19 16.11 -8.36
N LYS A 109 -24.74 17.11 -9.05
CA LYS A 109 -25.61 16.89 -10.22
C LYS A 109 -24.83 16.66 -11.51
N THR A 110 -23.50 16.63 -11.47
CA THR A 110 -22.69 16.41 -12.67
C THR A 110 -22.77 14.94 -13.10
N PRO A 111 -23.10 14.66 -14.38
CA PRO A 111 -23.06 13.28 -14.88
C PRO A 111 -21.61 12.79 -14.84
N LYS A 112 -21.33 11.82 -13.97
CA LYS A 112 -20.01 11.17 -13.91
C LYS A 112 -19.91 10.18 -15.08
N ASP A 113 -18.81 10.24 -15.81
CA ASP A 113 -18.55 9.28 -16.88
C ASP A 113 -18.59 7.84 -16.32
N PRO A 114 -19.46 6.96 -16.84
CA PRO A 114 -19.55 5.57 -16.39
C PRO A 114 -18.22 4.82 -16.41
N SER A 115 -17.27 5.22 -17.26
CA SER A 115 -15.95 4.62 -17.38
C SER A 115 -15.03 4.89 -16.17
N VAL A 116 -15.29 5.97 -15.43
CA VAL A 116 -14.52 6.40 -14.25
C VAL A 116 -15.29 6.27 -12.93
N ALA A 117 -16.55 5.84 -13.00
CA ALA A 117 -17.41 5.66 -11.84
C ALA A 117 -16.93 4.50 -10.96
N ILE A 118 -16.81 4.77 -9.65
CA ILE A 118 -16.41 3.78 -8.64
C ILE A 118 -17.66 3.28 -7.93
N ARG A 119 -17.88 1.97 -7.96
CA ARG A 119 -19.10 1.32 -7.48
C ARG A 119 -18.83 0.47 -6.24
N MET A 120 -19.90 0.09 -5.54
CA MET A 120 -19.80 -0.80 -4.38
C MET A 120 -19.15 -2.16 -4.73
N GLU A 121 -19.40 -2.67 -5.93
CA GLU A 121 -18.74 -3.87 -6.46
C GLU A 121 -17.21 -3.71 -6.54
N ASP A 122 -16.71 -2.51 -6.88
CA ASP A 122 -15.27 -2.25 -6.92
C ASP A 122 -14.64 -2.33 -5.51
N LEU A 123 -15.39 -1.94 -4.46
CA LEU A 123 -14.97 -2.04 -3.06
C LEU A 123 -14.88 -3.49 -2.56
N ASP A 124 -15.78 -4.35 -3.02
CA ASP A 124 -15.70 -5.78 -2.69
C ASP A 124 -14.57 -6.44 -3.49
N ASN A 125 -14.46 -6.13 -4.78
CA ASN A 125 -13.45 -6.70 -5.66
C ASN A 125 -12.02 -6.32 -5.26
N VAL A 126 -11.75 -5.08 -4.81
CA VAL A 126 -10.38 -4.66 -4.45
C VAL A 126 -9.78 -5.46 -3.30
N ARG A 127 -10.62 -6.11 -2.47
CA ARG A 127 -10.18 -7.00 -1.38
C ARG A 127 -9.66 -8.34 -1.87
N GLU A 128 -10.01 -8.74 -3.09
CA GLU A 128 -9.56 -9.98 -3.70
C GLU A 128 -8.07 -9.92 -4.06
N LYS A 129 -7.38 -11.06 -3.92
CA LYS A 129 -5.91 -11.12 -4.05
C LYS A 129 -5.42 -10.55 -5.38
N GLU A 130 -6.01 -10.91 -6.51
CA GLU A 130 -5.53 -10.43 -7.81
C GLU A 130 -5.79 -8.93 -8.02
N GLN A 131 -6.92 -8.40 -7.52
CA GLN A 131 -7.22 -6.98 -7.62
C GLN A 131 -6.33 -6.15 -6.69
N MET A 132 -6.12 -6.60 -5.46
CA MET A 132 -5.16 -5.97 -4.55
C MET A 132 -3.73 -6.04 -5.11
N ARG A 133 -3.34 -7.17 -5.73
CA ARG A 133 -2.03 -7.28 -6.41
C ARG A 133 -1.88 -6.21 -7.47
N PHE A 134 -2.92 -6.01 -8.27
CA PHE A 134 -2.91 -4.97 -9.28
C PHE A 134 -2.79 -3.59 -8.65
N ALA A 135 -3.63 -3.25 -7.67
CA ALA A 135 -3.63 -1.94 -7.02
C ALA A 135 -2.25 -1.59 -6.40
N LEU A 136 -1.60 -2.58 -5.76
CA LEU A 136 -0.25 -2.42 -5.23
C LEU A 136 0.77 -2.14 -6.35
N LYS A 137 0.71 -2.83 -7.48
CA LYS A 137 1.58 -2.55 -8.63
C LYS A 137 1.33 -1.18 -9.26
N SER A 138 0.09 -0.71 -9.26
CA SER A 138 -0.25 0.65 -9.73
C SER A 138 0.33 1.75 -8.86
N SER A 139 0.79 1.41 -7.65
CA SER A 139 1.41 2.36 -6.72
C SER A 139 2.87 2.67 -7.08
N GLY A 140 3.37 2.12 -8.19
CA GLY A 140 4.75 2.22 -8.67
C GLY A 140 5.59 1.03 -8.25
N THR A 141 6.39 0.50 -9.19
CA THR A 141 7.33 -0.59 -8.93
C THR A 141 8.69 -0.29 -9.51
N ASP A 142 9.75 -0.72 -8.82
CA ASP A 142 11.12 -0.58 -9.33
C ASP A 142 11.48 -1.73 -10.29
N ASP A 143 11.75 -1.39 -11.55
CA ASP A 143 12.19 -2.33 -12.59
C ASP A 143 13.48 -3.07 -12.20
N ASN A 144 14.38 -2.43 -11.44
CA ASN A 144 15.63 -3.04 -10.97
C ASN A 144 15.39 -4.17 -9.95
N THR A 145 14.20 -4.22 -9.34
CA THR A 145 13.79 -5.26 -8.38
C THR A 145 12.86 -6.29 -9.02
N HIS A 146 12.83 -6.37 -10.36
CA HIS A 146 11.87 -7.16 -11.12
C HIS A 146 10.41 -6.78 -10.81
N ASN A 147 10.16 -5.49 -10.61
CA ASN A 147 8.85 -4.94 -10.27
C ASN A 147 8.24 -5.51 -8.98
N ARG A 148 9.09 -5.77 -7.97
CA ARG A 148 8.66 -6.30 -6.67
C ARG A 148 8.67 -5.23 -5.58
N TYR A 149 9.62 -4.30 -5.60
CA TYR A 149 9.66 -3.21 -4.63
C TYR A 149 8.62 -2.14 -4.97
N ILE A 150 7.76 -1.83 -3.99
CA ILE A 150 6.70 -0.83 -4.15
C ILE A 150 7.22 0.57 -3.81
N GLU A 151 7.19 1.46 -4.79
CA GLU A 151 7.67 2.85 -4.68
C GLU A 151 6.52 3.82 -4.45
N VAL A 152 5.90 3.74 -3.26
CA VAL A 152 4.68 4.50 -2.93
C VAL A 152 4.77 6.02 -3.21
N TRP A 153 5.96 6.61 -3.14
CA TRP A 153 6.16 8.04 -3.42
C TRP A 153 5.79 8.43 -4.86
N GLN A 154 5.94 7.52 -5.84
CA GLN A 154 5.58 7.81 -7.22
C GLN A 154 4.08 8.14 -7.38
N THR A 155 3.23 7.51 -6.57
CA THR A 155 1.77 7.70 -6.62
C THR A 155 1.29 8.72 -5.60
N PHE A 156 1.81 8.69 -4.38
CA PHE A 156 1.22 9.45 -3.27
C PHE A 156 1.82 10.85 -3.06
N SER A 157 3.05 11.13 -3.52
CA SER A 157 3.72 12.41 -3.20
C SER A 157 2.97 13.63 -3.71
N HIS A 158 2.50 13.60 -4.97
CA HIS A 158 1.73 14.71 -5.53
C HIS A 158 0.37 14.86 -4.85
N VAL A 159 -0.34 13.75 -4.67
CA VAL A 159 -1.68 13.75 -4.05
C VAL A 159 -1.63 14.24 -2.61
N ALA A 160 -0.63 13.81 -1.83
CA ALA A 160 -0.44 14.29 -0.47
C ALA A 160 -0.20 15.81 -0.41
N SER A 161 0.53 16.38 -1.38
CA SER A 161 0.70 17.84 -1.48
C SER A 161 -0.63 18.52 -1.77
N VAL A 162 -1.37 18.05 -2.78
CA VAL A 162 -2.67 18.63 -3.17
C VAL A 162 -3.66 18.60 -2.01
N LEU A 163 -3.74 17.48 -1.28
CA LEU A 163 -4.63 17.36 -0.12
C LEU A 163 -4.21 18.30 1.01
N LYS A 164 -2.90 18.48 1.25
CA LYS A 164 -2.40 19.39 2.26
C LYS A 164 -2.70 20.85 1.93
N ASP A 165 -2.60 21.23 0.66
CA ASP A 165 -2.80 22.61 0.20
C ASP A 165 -4.29 23.01 0.17
N ASN A 166 -5.20 22.03 0.03
CA ASN A 166 -6.65 22.24 -0.05
C ASN A 166 -7.41 21.75 1.20
N LEU A 167 -6.74 21.68 2.36
CA LEU A 167 -7.35 21.24 3.61
C LEU A 167 -8.62 22.03 3.95
N GLY A 168 -9.73 21.32 4.11
CA GLY A 168 -11.04 21.90 4.48
C GLY A 168 -12.01 22.10 3.31
N GLU A 169 -11.59 21.80 2.08
CA GLU A 169 -12.49 21.75 0.91
C GLU A 169 -12.94 20.32 0.61
N SER A 170 -13.88 19.79 1.40
CA SER A 170 -14.24 18.36 1.38
C SER A 170 -14.63 17.77 0.03
N SER A 171 -15.22 18.56 -0.87
CA SER A 171 -15.55 18.08 -2.23
C SER A 171 -14.29 17.87 -3.09
N SER A 172 -13.32 18.78 -3.01
CA SER A 172 -12.04 18.69 -3.73
C SER A 172 -11.15 17.58 -3.16
N GLU A 173 -11.15 17.40 -1.84
CA GLU A 173 -10.45 16.31 -1.16
C GLU A 173 -10.98 14.95 -1.62
N LEU A 174 -12.31 14.78 -1.65
CA LEU A 174 -12.94 13.54 -2.11
C LEU A 174 -12.71 13.27 -3.60
N GLU A 175 -12.72 14.29 -4.46
CA GLU A 175 -12.39 14.14 -5.88
C GLU A 175 -10.95 13.66 -6.06
N THR A 176 -10.01 14.25 -5.32
CA THR A 176 -8.59 13.89 -5.36
C THR A 176 -8.39 12.43 -4.93
N ILE A 177 -9.05 12.01 -3.84
CA ILE A 177 -9.00 10.62 -3.35
C ILE A 177 -9.68 9.66 -4.35
N ALA A 178 -10.79 10.06 -4.98
CA ALA A 178 -11.43 9.28 -6.03
C ALA A 178 -10.50 9.11 -7.24
N GLY A 179 -9.69 10.12 -7.56
CA GLY A 179 -8.62 10.03 -8.56
C GLY A 179 -7.62 8.89 -8.27
N LEU A 180 -7.13 8.80 -7.04
CA LEU A 180 -6.27 7.68 -6.61
C LEU A 180 -6.97 6.32 -6.75
N ALA A 181 -8.23 6.23 -6.31
CA ALA A 181 -8.99 4.99 -6.42
C ALA A 181 -9.17 4.54 -7.88
N ARG A 182 -9.36 5.47 -8.83
CA ARG A 182 -9.42 5.14 -10.26
C ARG A 182 -8.13 4.52 -10.77
N VAL A 183 -6.97 5.02 -10.33
CA VAL A 183 -5.65 4.44 -10.65
C VAL A 183 -5.54 3.00 -10.14
N PHE A 184 -5.94 2.76 -8.88
CA PHE A 184 -5.93 1.43 -8.28
C PHE A 184 -6.91 0.44 -8.95
N LEU A 185 -7.96 0.95 -9.60
CA LEU A 185 -9.01 0.16 -10.25
C LEU A 185 -8.92 0.12 -11.79
N ARG A 186 -7.93 0.76 -12.43
CA ARG A 186 -7.84 0.98 -13.91
C ARG A 186 -9.06 1.67 -14.53
N LYS A 187 -9.78 2.47 -13.77
CA LYS A 187 -10.96 3.16 -14.29
C LYS A 187 -10.51 4.34 -15.16
N GLY A 188 -11.10 4.49 -16.35
CA GLY A 188 -10.73 5.52 -17.32
C GLY A 188 -9.47 5.23 -18.15
N VAL A 189 -8.83 4.07 -17.99
CA VAL A 189 -7.74 3.63 -18.88
C VAL A 189 -8.36 2.90 -20.07
N VAL A 190 -8.38 3.53 -21.24
CA VAL A 190 -8.78 2.89 -22.49
C VAL A 190 -7.65 1.94 -22.91
N ALA A 191 -7.99 0.67 -23.15
CA ALA A 191 -7.05 -0.36 -23.59
C ALA A 191 -6.56 -0.13 -25.02
#